data_AF-A0A3A9Y5A9-F1
#
_entry.id   AF-A0A3A9Y5A9-F1
#
_cell.length_a   1.000
_cell.length_b   1.000
_cell.length_c   1.000
_cell.angle_alpha   90.00
_cell.angle_beta   90.00
_cell.angle_gamma   90.00
#
_symmetry.space_group_name_H-M   'P 1'
#
loop_
_entity.id
_entity.type
_entity.pdbx_description
1 polymer ?
#
loop_
_entity_poly.entity_id
_entity_poly.type
_entity_poly.pdbx_seq_one_letter_code
_entity_poly.pdbx_strand_id
1 'polypeptide(L)'
;MSRSGDQGRAAVPGNFAGSPGNSGYPGAAAAAAPPSTATQPAPAPAENAAVVAAPSAGAEAGATATATALATARGDRLARAVASPLAAGYGDPGRPTDPPAHPFEAEPGTARRGPAGRMPRLRIGSHSVSSTALTRLSPARYSAGLVLGADRRRTPVTVRMFRPEPGRIALVGGVWAGQLLAFRALALGARVTVVTAEPAVWNGLGPAALGRVDDRVEIRTEPGAVRPATAQRPTLLIHDVPPAALNTALPEQPWQTRLTIVRRLEPAAWPTLKQSGLCLLQRLGAAESSLAQHALRLPQDSARFLQVMADDMLTMVGTDGDRHLWLHQTDLERQVLGPPRR
;
A
#
# COMPACT_ATOMS: atom_id res chain seq x y z
N MET A 1 34.24 -67.31 -24.20
CA MET A 1 33.45 -66.49 -23.26
C MET A 1 34.43 -65.64 -22.47
N SER A 2 34.31 -64.32 -22.31
CA SER A 2 33.60 -63.28 -23.06
C SER A 2 34.35 -61.96 -22.79
N ARG A 3 34.53 -61.08 -23.80
CA ARG A 3 35.19 -59.78 -23.58
C ARG A 3 34.17 -58.70 -23.21
N SER A 4 34.30 -58.14 -22.02
CA SER A 4 34.05 -56.71 -21.74
C SER A 4 35.36 -55.96 -22.07
N GLY A 5 35.41 -54.72 -22.54
CA GLY A 5 34.39 -53.67 -22.69
C GLY A 5 34.92 -52.42 -22.00
N ASP A 6 35.19 -51.34 -22.76
CA ASP A 6 35.51 -50.02 -22.19
C ASP A 6 35.20 -48.88 -23.18
N GLN A 7 35.22 -47.65 -22.66
CA GLN A 7 34.54 -46.44 -23.15
C GLN A 7 35.45 -45.50 -23.97
N GLY A 8 34.86 -44.41 -24.45
CA GLY A 8 35.59 -43.17 -24.75
C GLY A 8 35.33 -42.61 -26.14
N ARG A 9 34.35 -41.70 -26.28
CA ARG A 9 34.22 -40.87 -27.48
C ARG A 9 33.77 -39.45 -27.14
N ALA A 10 34.58 -38.48 -27.53
CA ALA A 10 34.30 -37.05 -27.42
C ALA A 10 34.65 -36.36 -28.76
N ALA A 11 34.30 -35.09 -28.85
CA ALA A 11 34.57 -34.12 -29.92
C ALA A 11 33.67 -34.15 -31.18
N VAL A 12 33.12 -32.95 -31.41
CA VAL A 12 32.35 -32.36 -32.52
C VAL A 12 33.00 -30.95 -32.62
N PRO A 13 33.28 -30.33 -33.80
CA PRO A 13 32.26 -30.05 -34.82
C PRO A 13 32.68 -30.18 -36.30
N GLY A 14 31.68 -30.25 -37.18
CA GLY A 14 31.84 -30.12 -38.63
C GLY A 14 31.16 -28.86 -39.17
N ASN A 15 31.91 -28.07 -39.94
CA ASN A 15 31.35 -27.05 -40.83
C ASN A 15 30.66 -27.73 -42.02
N PHE A 16 29.56 -27.15 -42.50
CA PHE A 16 29.03 -27.46 -43.83
C PHE A 16 28.58 -26.17 -44.53
N ALA A 17 29.20 -25.91 -45.68
CA ALA A 17 28.78 -24.89 -46.63
C ALA A 17 28.81 -25.52 -48.03
N GLY A 18 27.70 -25.46 -48.74
CA GLY A 18 27.55 -26.03 -50.08
C GLY A 18 26.36 -25.42 -50.80
N SER A 19 26.67 -24.64 -51.84
CA SER A 19 25.73 -24.16 -52.86
C SER A 19 25.92 -25.03 -54.11
N PRO A 20 24.91 -25.29 -54.96
CA PRO A 20 24.44 -24.31 -55.97
C PRO A 20 22.88 -24.32 -56.10
N GLY A 21 22.19 -23.59 -56.99
CA GLY A 21 22.54 -22.93 -58.26
C GLY A 21 21.37 -22.11 -58.82
N ASN A 22 21.48 -21.63 -60.07
CA ASN A 22 20.84 -20.39 -60.55
C ASN A 22 19.77 -20.58 -61.66
N SER A 23 18.71 -19.74 -61.67
CA SER A 23 17.89 -19.23 -62.82
C SER A 23 16.48 -18.77 -62.32
N GLY A 24 15.82 -17.69 -62.79
CA GLY A 24 16.18 -16.62 -63.75
C GLY A 24 15.20 -15.41 -63.67
N TYR A 25 15.57 -14.31 -64.36
CA TYR A 25 14.95 -12.95 -64.46
C TYR A 25 13.52 -12.85 -65.08
N PRO A 26 12.89 -11.65 -65.25
CA PRO A 26 13.05 -10.30 -64.63
C PRO A 26 11.71 -9.61 -64.21
N GLY A 27 11.77 -8.43 -63.57
CA GLY A 27 10.64 -7.47 -63.48
C GLY A 27 11.01 -6.17 -62.75
N ALA A 28 10.80 -5.01 -63.38
CA ALA A 28 11.31 -3.71 -62.90
C ALA A 28 10.21 -2.74 -62.43
N ALA A 29 10.52 -1.89 -61.44
CA ALA A 29 9.88 -0.60 -61.21
C ALA A 29 10.81 0.33 -60.41
N ALA A 30 10.94 1.59 -60.81
CA ALA A 30 11.88 2.56 -60.24
C ALA A 30 11.27 3.42 -59.13
N ALA A 31 12.12 3.96 -58.26
CA ALA A 31 11.73 4.95 -57.25
C ALA A 31 11.58 6.36 -57.87
N ALA A 32 10.58 7.12 -57.41
CA ALA A 32 10.36 8.51 -57.79
C ALA A 32 9.98 9.36 -56.56
N ALA A 33 10.43 10.62 -56.54
CA ALA A 33 10.23 11.58 -55.45
C ALA A 33 8.89 12.35 -55.57
N PRO A 34 8.34 12.90 -54.47
CA PRO A 34 7.17 13.78 -54.51
C PRO A 34 7.54 15.25 -54.87
N PRO A 35 6.70 15.97 -55.65
CA PRO A 35 6.96 17.36 -56.06
C PRO A 35 6.28 18.43 -55.18
N SER A 36 6.64 19.70 -55.42
CA SER A 36 6.10 20.90 -54.77
C SER A 36 5.18 21.75 -55.68
N THR A 37 4.49 22.72 -55.05
CA THR A 37 3.87 23.97 -55.58
C THR A 37 2.56 23.95 -56.40
N ALA A 38 1.53 24.66 -55.88
CA ALA A 38 0.69 25.63 -56.63
C ALA A 38 -0.21 26.52 -55.71
N THR A 39 -0.43 27.78 -56.12
CA THR A 39 -1.27 28.86 -55.50
C THR A 39 -2.71 28.84 -56.05
N GLN A 40 -3.75 29.61 -55.65
CA GLN A 40 -4.06 30.81 -54.81
C GLN A 40 -5.60 30.71 -54.45
N PRO A 41 -6.42 31.71 -53.99
CA PRO A 41 -6.21 33.06 -53.43
C PRO A 41 -7.05 33.39 -52.15
N ALA A 42 -7.02 34.66 -51.69
CA ALA A 42 -7.85 35.22 -50.61
C ALA A 42 -9.05 36.05 -51.12
N PRO A 43 -10.06 36.34 -50.27
CA PRO A 43 -10.27 37.73 -49.85
C PRO A 43 -10.62 37.90 -48.34
N ALA A 44 -10.71 39.16 -47.88
CA ALA A 44 -10.97 39.60 -46.50
C ALA A 44 -12.35 40.31 -46.39
N PRO A 45 -12.67 41.08 -45.32
CA PRO A 45 -12.54 40.85 -43.88
C PRO A 45 -13.93 40.85 -43.17
N ALA A 46 -13.98 40.53 -41.87
CA ALA A 46 -15.11 40.92 -41.01
C ALA A 46 -14.64 41.24 -39.59
N GLU A 47 -14.92 42.44 -39.12
CA GLU A 47 -14.76 42.82 -37.71
C GLU A 47 -15.74 42.05 -36.83
N ASN A 48 -15.37 41.80 -35.58
CA ASN A 48 -16.34 41.90 -34.50
C ASN A 48 -15.67 42.35 -33.20
N ALA A 49 -16.31 43.32 -32.55
CA ALA A 49 -15.72 44.12 -31.50
C ALA A 49 -15.70 43.40 -30.13
N ALA A 50 -14.86 43.91 -29.23
CA ALA A 50 -14.76 43.43 -27.87
C ALA A 50 -16.08 43.61 -27.09
N VAL A 51 -16.50 42.56 -26.38
CA VAL A 51 -17.35 42.68 -25.20
C VAL A 51 -16.50 42.36 -23.99
N VAL A 52 -16.11 43.40 -23.25
CA VAL A 52 -15.53 43.27 -21.91
C VAL A 52 -16.65 42.89 -20.96
N ALA A 53 -16.71 41.64 -20.55
CA ALA A 53 -17.53 41.17 -19.44
C ALA A 53 -16.60 40.71 -18.31
N ALA A 54 -16.50 41.50 -17.24
CA ALA A 54 -15.71 41.13 -16.07
C ALA A 54 -16.33 39.90 -15.38
N PRO A 55 -15.54 38.88 -14.98
CA PRO A 55 -16.05 37.80 -14.15
C PRO A 55 -16.38 38.34 -12.76
N SER A 56 -17.59 38.04 -12.29
CA SER A 56 -18.10 38.43 -10.98
C SER A 56 -17.40 37.68 -9.85
N ALA A 57 -16.25 38.20 -9.42
CA ALA A 57 -15.56 37.77 -8.21
C ALA A 57 -16.42 38.03 -6.97
N GLY A 58 -17.09 36.99 -6.46
CA GLY A 58 -17.94 37.09 -5.27
C GLY A 58 -18.48 35.77 -4.71
N ALA A 59 -18.78 34.78 -5.56
CA ALA A 59 -19.43 33.54 -5.10
C ALA A 59 -18.45 32.46 -4.58
N GLU A 60 -17.33 32.21 -5.28
CA GLU A 60 -16.44 31.08 -4.96
C GLU A 60 -15.57 31.32 -3.72
N ALA A 61 -15.26 32.59 -3.40
CA ALA A 61 -14.54 32.95 -2.19
C ALA A 61 -15.35 32.58 -0.93
N GLY A 62 -16.68 32.78 -0.95
CA GLY A 62 -17.56 32.42 0.17
C GLY A 62 -17.65 30.91 0.40
N ALA A 63 -17.77 30.13 -0.67
CA ALA A 63 -17.82 28.66 -0.60
C ALA A 63 -16.48 28.06 -0.13
N THR A 64 -15.36 28.58 -0.63
CA THR A 64 -14.02 28.09 -0.24
C THR A 64 -13.68 28.50 1.19
N ALA A 65 -14.05 29.71 1.62
CA ALA A 65 -13.87 30.15 3.01
C ALA A 65 -14.75 29.35 3.99
N THR A 66 -16.02 29.07 3.67
CA THR A 66 -16.89 28.25 4.53
C THR A 66 -16.47 26.78 4.57
N ALA A 67 -16.02 26.19 3.45
CA ALA A 67 -15.45 24.84 3.43
C ALA A 67 -14.15 24.75 4.27
N THR A 68 -13.27 25.74 4.14
CA THR A 68 -12.02 25.82 4.93
C THR A 68 -12.31 26.03 6.41
N ALA A 69 -13.27 26.89 6.76
CA ALA A 69 -13.71 27.12 8.14
C ALA A 69 -14.39 25.87 8.76
N LEU A 70 -15.17 25.12 7.99
CA LEU A 70 -15.74 23.82 8.43
C LEU A 70 -14.65 22.74 8.60
N ALA A 71 -13.61 22.77 7.77
CA ALA A 71 -12.47 21.86 7.86
C ALA A 71 -11.60 22.18 9.10
N THR A 72 -11.26 23.45 9.36
CA THR A 72 -10.54 23.84 10.59
C THR A 72 -11.41 23.65 11.83
N ALA A 73 -12.71 23.97 11.81
CA ALA A 73 -13.60 23.72 12.95
C ALA A 73 -13.79 22.22 13.25
N ARG A 74 -13.73 21.33 12.25
CA ARG A 74 -13.68 19.88 12.46
C ARG A 74 -12.30 19.40 12.94
N GLY A 75 -11.22 19.94 12.37
CA GLY A 75 -9.84 19.63 12.76
C GLY A 75 -9.57 20.00 14.22
N ASP A 76 -9.98 21.19 14.65
CA ASP A 76 -9.81 21.67 16.02
C ASP A 76 -10.72 20.93 17.02
N ARG A 77 -11.93 20.53 16.62
CA ARG A 77 -12.78 19.62 17.42
C ARG A 77 -12.19 18.22 17.54
N LEU A 78 -11.57 17.68 16.48
CA LEU A 78 -10.89 16.38 16.54
C LEU A 78 -9.62 16.45 17.38
N ALA A 79 -8.79 17.49 17.23
CA ALA A 79 -7.59 17.72 18.03
C ALA A 79 -7.94 17.89 19.53
N ARG A 80 -8.99 18.66 19.86
CA ARG A 80 -9.50 18.80 21.23
C ARG A 80 -10.13 17.49 21.76
N ALA A 81 -10.59 16.59 20.90
CA ALA A 81 -11.07 15.25 21.30
C ALA A 81 -9.95 14.23 21.54
N VAL A 82 -8.71 14.49 21.09
CA VAL A 82 -7.51 13.69 21.47
C VAL A 82 -6.71 14.31 22.62
N ALA A 83 -7.13 15.46 23.13
CA ALA A 83 -6.64 15.96 24.41
C ALA A 83 -7.05 14.97 25.52
N SER A 84 -6.06 14.42 26.23
CA SER A 84 -6.24 13.37 27.22
C SER A 84 -7.33 13.74 28.25
N PRO A 85 -8.39 12.92 28.42
CA PRO A 85 -9.49 13.23 29.35
C PRO A 85 -9.10 13.12 30.84
N LEU A 86 -7.83 12.78 31.14
CA LEU A 86 -7.29 12.62 32.51
C LEU A 86 -7.24 13.92 33.34
N ALA A 87 -7.69 15.07 32.81
CA ALA A 87 -7.76 16.35 33.51
C ALA A 87 -9.18 16.93 33.65
N ALA A 88 -10.22 16.21 33.23
CA ALA A 88 -11.61 16.63 33.45
C ALA A 88 -12.14 16.05 34.77
N GLY A 89 -12.07 16.84 35.84
CA GLY A 89 -12.67 16.50 37.13
C GLY A 89 -14.20 16.50 37.05
N TYR A 90 -14.80 15.36 36.69
CA TYR A 90 -16.25 15.19 36.71
C TYR A 90 -16.71 14.95 38.15
N GLY A 91 -17.08 16.03 38.84
CA GLY A 91 -17.85 15.94 40.08
C GLY A 91 -19.28 15.49 39.76
N ASP A 92 -19.75 14.46 40.46
CA ASP A 92 -21.11 13.93 40.31
C ASP A 92 -22.08 14.64 41.29
N PRO A 93 -23.14 15.31 40.82
CA PRO A 93 -24.07 16.03 41.68
C PRO A 93 -25.14 15.09 42.28
N GLY A 94 -24.76 14.22 43.23
CA GLY A 94 -25.72 13.29 43.84
C GLY A 94 -25.17 12.23 44.82
N ARG A 95 -24.44 12.64 45.87
CA ARG A 95 -23.96 11.80 47.00
C ARG A 95 -25.13 11.08 47.75
N PRO A 96 -24.90 10.10 48.67
CA PRO A 96 -23.71 9.25 48.93
C PRO A 96 -24.01 7.73 49.03
N THR A 97 -23.01 6.87 48.78
CA THR A 97 -22.90 5.54 49.43
C THR A 97 -21.43 5.26 49.78
N ASP A 98 -21.21 4.47 50.84
CA ASP A 98 -19.98 4.52 51.63
C ASP A 98 -18.70 3.99 50.94
N PRO A 99 -17.53 4.55 51.28
CA PRO A 99 -16.26 3.91 50.95
C PRO A 99 -16.11 2.59 51.74
N PRO A 100 -15.52 1.53 51.16
CA PRO A 100 -15.16 0.35 51.93
C PRO A 100 -14.07 0.70 52.95
N ALA A 101 -14.49 0.90 54.20
CA ALA A 101 -13.61 1.16 55.34
C ALA A 101 -12.86 -0.13 55.73
N HIS A 102 -11.72 -0.36 55.09
CA HIS A 102 -10.66 -1.17 55.68
C HIS A 102 -9.71 -0.26 56.46
N PRO A 103 -9.76 -0.24 57.81
CA PRO A 103 -8.71 0.41 58.58
C PRO A 103 -7.44 -0.42 58.45
N PHE A 104 -6.52 0.00 57.58
CA PHE A 104 -5.14 -0.39 57.75
C PHE A 104 -4.51 0.62 58.70
N GLU A 105 -4.36 0.22 59.96
CA GLU A 105 -3.76 1.04 61.00
C GLU A 105 -2.34 1.44 60.58
N ALA A 106 -2.17 2.71 60.23
CA ALA A 106 -0.87 3.30 60.04
C ALA A 106 -0.33 3.68 61.42
N GLU A 107 0.35 2.71 62.06
CA GLU A 107 1.32 2.96 63.14
C GLU A 107 2.14 4.23 62.78
N PRO A 108 2.12 5.31 63.58
CA PRO A 108 2.82 6.56 63.27
C PRO A 108 4.34 6.46 63.54
N GLY A 109 4.97 5.41 63.01
CA GLY A 109 6.40 5.16 63.06
C GLY A 109 7.18 6.02 62.06
N THR A 110 7.50 7.25 62.47
CA THR A 110 8.57 8.13 61.93
C THR A 110 9.17 7.74 60.57
N ALA A 111 8.55 8.17 59.47
CA ALA A 111 9.10 8.03 58.12
C ALA A 111 10.33 8.94 57.91
N ARG A 112 11.47 8.54 58.48
CA ARG A 112 12.76 9.20 58.34
C ARG A 112 13.16 9.20 56.86
N ARG A 113 13.21 10.39 56.25
CA ARG A 113 13.47 10.61 54.82
C ARG A 113 14.90 10.21 54.45
N GLY A 114 15.12 8.93 54.18
CA GLY A 114 16.43 8.37 53.81
C GLY A 114 16.83 8.69 52.37
N PRO A 115 18.11 9.06 52.10
CA PRO A 115 18.58 9.40 50.76
C PRO A 115 18.92 8.13 49.96
N ALA A 116 17.90 7.38 49.53
CA ALA A 116 18.05 6.29 48.59
C ALA A 116 16.91 6.34 47.56
N GLY A 117 17.24 6.77 46.33
CA GLY A 117 16.30 7.07 45.25
C GLY A 117 15.60 5.86 44.63
N ARG A 118 14.86 5.08 45.43
CA ARG A 118 13.90 4.11 44.92
C ARG A 118 12.56 4.81 44.72
N MET A 119 12.22 5.10 43.46
CA MET A 119 10.87 5.56 43.12
C MET A 119 9.84 4.54 43.63
N PRO A 120 8.68 4.99 44.17
CA PRO A 120 7.60 4.09 44.55
C PRO A 120 7.23 3.19 43.36
N ARG A 121 7.07 1.89 43.60
CA ARG A 121 6.55 0.97 42.57
C ARG A 121 5.21 1.50 42.08
N LEU A 122 5.07 1.65 40.76
CA LEU A 122 3.81 1.96 40.09
C LEU A 122 2.75 0.92 40.48
N ARG A 123 1.91 1.27 41.46
CA ARG A 123 0.69 0.54 41.77
C ARG A 123 -0.32 0.85 40.68
N ILE A 124 -0.31 0.05 39.62
CA ILE A 124 -1.40 0.00 38.65
C ILE A 124 -2.61 -0.55 39.42
N GLY A 125 -3.56 0.34 39.76
CA GLY A 125 -4.79 -0.05 40.43
C GLY A 125 -5.67 -0.88 39.51
N SER A 126 -6.49 -1.76 40.09
CA SER A 126 -7.56 -2.43 39.35
C SER A 126 -8.71 -1.44 39.11
N HIS A 127 -8.91 -1.03 37.87
CA HIS A 127 -10.05 -0.21 37.47
C HIS A 127 -11.23 -1.10 37.08
N SER A 128 -12.32 -1.04 37.84
CA SER A 128 -13.58 -1.69 37.48
C SER A 128 -14.45 -0.75 36.64
N VAL A 129 -15.09 -1.29 35.60
CA VAL A 129 -16.08 -0.60 34.78
C VAL A 129 -17.42 -1.30 34.98
N SER A 130 -18.49 -0.55 35.24
CA SER A 130 -19.82 -1.14 35.40
C SER A 130 -20.32 -1.72 34.08
N SER A 131 -21.15 -2.77 34.13
CA SER A 131 -21.73 -3.38 32.93
C SER A 131 -22.40 -2.34 32.02
N THR A 132 -23.16 -1.41 32.60
CA THR A 132 -23.83 -0.31 31.89
C THR A 132 -22.87 0.67 31.23
N ALA A 133 -21.69 0.91 31.81
CA ALA A 133 -20.64 1.73 31.20
C ALA A 133 -19.91 0.96 30.08
N LEU A 134 -19.72 -0.35 30.24
CA LEU A 134 -19.20 -1.24 29.20
C LEU A 134 -20.16 -1.27 27.99
N THR A 135 -21.48 -1.26 28.19
CA THR A 135 -22.49 -1.18 27.10
C THR A 135 -22.40 0.12 26.29
N ARG A 136 -21.81 1.19 26.85
CA ARG A 136 -21.59 2.46 26.12
C ARG A 136 -20.38 2.39 25.17
N LEU A 137 -19.49 1.40 25.32
CA LEU A 137 -18.40 1.16 24.38
C LEU A 137 -18.94 0.44 23.14
N SER A 138 -19.32 1.23 22.13
CA SER A 138 -19.51 0.72 20.78
C SER A 138 -18.14 0.35 20.18
N PRO A 139 -17.99 -0.80 19.48
CA PRO A 139 -16.83 -1.02 18.62
C PRO A 139 -16.74 0.12 17.60
N ALA A 140 -15.52 0.45 17.16
CA ALA A 140 -15.31 1.52 16.20
C ALA A 140 -16.16 1.29 14.93
N ARG A 141 -16.96 2.30 14.55
CA ARG A 141 -17.88 2.22 13.39
C ARG A 141 -17.18 2.03 12.04
N TYR A 142 -15.86 2.26 12.01
CA TYR A 142 -14.99 1.95 10.89
C TYR A 142 -14.07 0.79 11.27
N SER A 143 -13.91 -0.16 10.35
CA SER A 143 -12.92 -1.23 10.46
C SER A 143 -11.51 -0.63 10.57
N ALA A 144 -10.89 -0.78 11.75
CA ALA A 144 -9.53 -0.30 11.98
C ALA A 144 -8.54 -0.98 11.03
N GLY A 145 -7.84 -0.19 10.23
CA GLY A 145 -6.93 -0.67 9.20
C GLY A 145 -6.43 0.43 8.27
N LEU A 146 -5.67 0.02 7.25
CA LEU A 146 -5.17 0.87 6.19
C LEU A 146 -6.28 1.19 5.19
N VAL A 147 -6.57 2.47 4.94
CA VAL A 147 -7.46 2.88 3.84
C VAL A 147 -6.74 2.62 2.51
N LEU A 148 -7.26 1.70 1.70
CA LEU A 148 -6.75 1.45 0.35
C LEU A 148 -7.33 2.43 -0.67
N GLY A 149 -8.54 2.93 -0.44
CA GLY A 149 -9.24 3.76 -1.42
C GLY A 149 -10.74 3.76 -1.14
N ALA A 150 -11.55 3.90 -2.19
CA ALA A 150 -13.01 3.78 -2.09
C ALA A 150 -13.61 2.86 -3.16
N ASP A 151 -14.74 2.24 -2.83
CA ASP A 151 -15.52 1.43 -3.77
C ASP A 151 -16.35 2.29 -4.74
N ARG A 152 -17.11 1.64 -5.63
CA ARG A 152 -18.01 2.32 -6.59
C ARG A 152 -19.08 3.21 -5.92
N ARG A 153 -19.40 2.98 -4.64
CA ARG A 153 -20.34 3.78 -3.85
C ARG A 153 -19.66 4.90 -3.07
N ARG A 154 -18.34 5.12 -3.28
CA ARG A 154 -17.46 6.02 -2.51
C ARG A 154 -17.34 5.63 -1.02
N THR A 155 -17.58 4.37 -0.69
CA THR A 155 -17.35 3.83 0.66
C THR A 155 -15.86 3.54 0.82
N PRO A 156 -15.19 4.01 1.89
CA PRO A 156 -13.79 3.69 2.14
C PRO A 156 -13.56 2.19 2.28
N VAL A 157 -12.61 1.65 1.51
CA VAL A 157 -12.19 0.25 1.60
C VAL A 157 -10.94 0.18 2.46
N THR A 158 -11.03 -0.49 3.61
CA THR A 158 -9.91 -0.63 4.56
C THR A 158 -9.42 -2.07 4.66
N VAL A 159 -8.11 -2.27 4.80
CA VAL A 159 -7.48 -3.57 5.07
C VAL A 159 -6.76 -3.54 6.42
N ARG A 160 -7.12 -4.48 7.30
CA ARG A 160 -6.41 -4.69 8.57
C ARG A 160 -5.10 -5.46 8.32
N MET A 161 -4.07 -4.75 7.89
CA MET A 161 -2.75 -5.36 7.60
C MET A 161 -2.09 -5.92 8.86
N PHE A 162 -2.11 -5.15 9.96
CA PHE A 162 -1.39 -5.46 11.19
C PHE A 162 -2.33 -6.04 12.26
N ARG A 163 -1.94 -7.19 12.82
CA ARG A 163 -2.70 -7.97 13.81
C ARG A 163 -1.74 -8.89 14.59
N PRO A 164 -2.15 -9.53 15.70
CA PRO A 164 -1.30 -10.45 16.46
C PRO A 164 -0.75 -11.61 15.61
N GLU A 165 -1.50 -12.08 14.62
CA GLU A 165 -1.09 -13.13 13.68
C GLU A 165 -0.33 -12.53 12.49
N PRO A 166 0.74 -13.17 11.98
CA PRO A 166 1.40 -12.71 10.76
C PRO A 166 0.44 -12.51 9.58
N GLY A 167 0.68 -11.45 8.80
CA GLY A 167 -0.05 -11.16 7.57
C GLY A 167 0.75 -11.54 6.33
N ARG A 168 0.09 -12.08 5.31
CA ARG A 168 0.66 -12.34 3.97
C ARG A 168 -0.24 -11.72 2.91
N ILE A 169 0.30 -10.79 2.13
CA ILE A 169 -0.39 -10.09 1.04
C ILE A 169 0.45 -10.26 -0.23
N ALA A 170 -0.19 -10.64 -1.33
CA ALA A 170 0.42 -10.56 -2.66
C ALA A 170 -0.10 -9.32 -3.39
N LEU A 171 0.79 -8.57 -4.03
CA LEU A 171 0.43 -7.49 -4.95
C LEU A 171 0.86 -7.90 -6.36
N VAL A 172 -0.10 -8.13 -7.25
CA VAL A 172 0.15 -8.39 -8.67
C VAL A 172 0.01 -7.09 -9.45
N GLY A 173 1.14 -6.54 -9.89
CA GLY A 173 1.21 -5.20 -10.46
C GLY A 173 2.57 -4.55 -10.25
N GLY A 174 2.66 -3.26 -10.58
CA GLY A 174 3.88 -2.47 -10.52
C GLY A 174 4.31 -2.07 -9.11
N VAL A 175 5.59 -1.71 -8.99
CA VAL A 175 6.22 -1.24 -7.74
C VAL A 175 5.51 -0.01 -7.17
N TRP A 176 4.97 0.86 -8.01
CA TRP A 176 4.23 2.07 -7.63
C TRP A 176 3.10 1.78 -6.63
N ALA A 177 2.29 0.74 -6.86
CA ALA A 177 1.23 0.37 -5.92
C ALA A 177 1.81 -0.13 -4.59
N GLY A 178 2.95 -0.84 -4.61
CA GLY A 178 3.68 -1.24 -3.41
C GLY A 178 4.21 -0.05 -2.61
N GLN A 179 4.72 0.97 -3.30
CA GLN A 179 5.18 2.23 -2.68
C GLN A 179 4.03 3.02 -2.05
N LEU A 180 2.86 3.06 -2.70
CA LEU A 180 1.66 3.69 -2.13
C LEU A 180 1.22 2.98 -0.83
N LEU A 181 1.21 1.65 -0.81
CA LEU A 181 0.91 0.88 0.39
C LEU A 181 1.97 1.10 1.48
N ALA A 182 3.25 1.20 1.11
CA ALA A 182 4.35 1.50 2.03
C ALA A 182 4.21 2.90 2.65
N PHE A 183 3.92 3.92 1.82
CA PHE A 183 3.69 5.29 2.24
C PHE A 183 2.54 5.38 3.26
N ARG A 184 1.40 4.77 2.95
CA ARG A 184 0.25 4.75 3.86
C ARG A 184 0.51 3.92 5.12
N ALA A 185 1.29 2.84 5.05
CA ALA A 185 1.69 2.07 6.23
C ALA A 185 2.60 2.89 7.16
N LEU A 186 3.49 3.72 6.61
CA LEU A 186 4.30 4.67 7.40
C LEU A 186 3.42 5.74 8.06
N ALA A 187 2.36 6.20 7.40
CA ALA A 187 1.37 7.11 7.98
C ALA A 187 0.57 6.47 9.14
N LEU A 188 0.26 5.16 9.07
CA LEU A 188 -0.24 4.38 10.23
C LEU A 188 0.81 4.14 11.33
N GLY A 189 2.05 4.54 11.09
CA GLY A 189 3.13 4.44 12.04
C GLY A 189 3.88 3.10 12.05
N ALA A 190 3.74 2.29 11.01
CA ALA A 190 4.55 1.09 10.84
C ALA A 190 6.05 1.41 10.68
N ARG A 191 6.87 0.36 10.72
CA ARG A 191 8.18 0.29 10.08
C ARG A 191 8.02 -0.39 8.73
N VAL A 192 8.81 0.01 7.73
CA VAL A 192 8.86 -0.63 6.42
C VAL A 192 10.29 -1.13 6.18
N THR A 193 10.43 -2.43 5.98
CA THR A 193 11.65 -3.03 5.47
C THR A 193 11.38 -3.51 4.06
N VAL A 194 12.13 -3.00 3.08
CA VAL A 194 12.06 -3.42 1.68
C VAL A 194 13.23 -4.34 1.38
N VAL A 195 12.96 -5.55 0.92
CA VAL A 195 13.93 -6.43 0.28
C VAL A 195 13.68 -6.39 -1.22
N THR A 196 14.62 -5.85 -1.99
CA THR A 196 14.44 -5.59 -3.43
C THR A 196 15.72 -5.80 -4.23
N ALA A 197 15.57 -6.28 -5.46
CA ALA A 197 16.67 -6.32 -6.43
C ALA A 197 17.00 -4.94 -7.03
N GLU A 198 16.12 -3.94 -6.86
CA GLU A 198 16.26 -2.60 -7.43
C GLU A 198 16.13 -1.50 -6.34
N PRO A 199 17.12 -1.34 -5.44
CA PRO A 199 17.06 -0.36 -4.36
C PRO A 199 16.82 1.08 -4.84
N ALA A 200 17.33 1.42 -6.03
CA ALA A 200 17.19 2.74 -6.65
C ALA A 200 15.73 3.19 -6.83
N VAL A 201 14.81 2.25 -7.09
CA VAL A 201 13.37 2.56 -7.25
C VAL A 201 12.73 2.92 -5.92
N TRP A 202 13.22 2.35 -4.81
CA TRP A 202 12.69 2.55 -3.46
C TRP A 202 13.37 3.69 -2.68
N ASN A 203 14.50 4.19 -3.17
CA ASN A 203 15.22 5.30 -2.58
C ASN A 203 14.32 6.55 -2.45
N GLY A 204 14.50 7.30 -1.37
CA GLY A 204 13.72 8.50 -1.07
C GLY A 204 12.35 8.24 -0.39
N LEU A 205 11.82 7.02 -0.39
CA LEU A 205 10.54 6.69 0.26
C LEU A 205 10.46 7.17 1.72
N GLY A 206 11.50 6.92 2.52
CA GLY A 206 11.56 7.35 3.92
C GLY A 206 11.49 8.87 4.10
N PRO A 207 12.46 9.64 3.55
CA PRO A 207 12.42 11.09 3.57
C PRO A 207 11.13 11.70 3.03
N ALA A 208 10.58 11.16 1.95
CA ALA A 208 9.37 11.70 1.33
C ALA A 208 8.08 11.39 2.14
N ALA A 209 8.00 10.25 2.82
CA ALA A 209 6.86 9.89 3.66
C ALA A 209 6.92 10.50 5.08
N LEU A 210 8.12 10.76 5.60
CA LEU A 210 8.34 11.17 6.99
C LEU A 210 8.88 12.61 7.15
N GLY A 211 9.19 13.29 6.04
CA GLY A 211 9.81 14.62 6.02
C GLY A 211 11.26 14.67 6.52
N ARG A 212 11.84 13.51 6.85
CA ARG A 212 13.19 13.37 7.44
C ARG A 212 13.75 11.97 7.21
N VAL A 213 15.07 11.83 7.33
CA VAL A 213 15.70 10.50 7.48
C VAL A 213 15.33 9.93 8.86
N ASP A 214 14.84 8.70 8.90
CA ASP A 214 14.24 8.07 10.09
C ASP A 214 14.46 6.54 10.02
N ASP A 215 14.66 5.89 11.17
CA ASP A 215 15.00 4.45 11.24
C ASP A 215 13.86 3.52 10.84
N ARG A 216 12.67 4.06 10.58
CA ARG A 216 11.47 3.31 10.19
C ARG A 216 11.48 2.78 8.78
N VAL A 217 12.28 3.33 7.87
CA VAL A 217 12.40 2.82 6.50
C VAL A 217 13.79 2.25 6.29
N GLU A 218 13.84 1.01 5.82
CA GLU A 218 15.07 0.28 5.60
C GLU A 218 15.00 -0.46 4.26
N ILE A 219 15.97 -0.25 3.38
CA ILE A 219 16.03 -0.86 2.05
C ILE A 219 17.24 -1.79 2.02
N ARG A 220 17.03 -3.04 1.62
CA ARG A 220 18.02 -4.12 1.59
C ARG A 220 17.95 -4.85 0.25
N THR A 221 19.08 -5.37 -0.21
CA THR A 221 19.15 -6.28 -1.36
C THR A 221 18.81 -7.72 -0.99
N GLU A 222 19.08 -8.11 0.26
CA GLU A 222 18.94 -9.47 0.75
C GLU A 222 18.04 -9.55 2.02
N PRO A 223 17.35 -10.67 2.24
CA PRO A 223 16.73 -10.97 3.52
C PRO A 223 17.74 -10.96 4.66
N GLY A 224 17.33 -10.47 5.83
CA GLY A 224 18.16 -10.47 7.04
C GLY A 224 17.31 -10.39 8.29
N ALA A 225 17.94 -10.25 9.45
CA ALA A 225 17.22 -10.14 10.73
C ALA A 225 16.17 -9.01 10.69
N VAL A 226 14.92 -9.35 11.00
CA VAL A 226 13.80 -8.40 11.06
C VAL A 226 13.64 -7.92 12.50
N ARG A 227 13.64 -6.60 12.69
CA ARG A 227 13.44 -5.97 14.01
C ARG A 227 12.07 -6.38 14.58
N PRO A 228 11.97 -6.76 15.88
CA PRO A 228 10.72 -7.20 16.47
C PRO A 228 9.57 -6.21 16.25
N ALA A 229 8.46 -6.72 15.69
CA ALA A 229 7.23 -5.98 15.49
C ALA A 229 6.34 -6.05 16.75
N THR A 230 5.59 -4.97 16.99
CA THR A 230 4.66 -4.87 18.14
C THR A 230 3.38 -4.15 17.73
N ALA A 231 2.34 -4.20 18.57
CA ALA A 231 1.10 -3.45 18.33
C ALA A 231 1.32 -1.93 18.18
N GLN A 232 2.32 -1.36 18.87
CA GLN A 232 2.65 0.07 18.81
C GLN A 232 3.60 0.44 17.66
N ARG A 233 4.37 -0.53 17.16
CA ARG A 233 5.30 -0.39 16.04
C ARG A 233 5.23 -1.67 15.19
N PRO A 234 4.19 -1.84 14.38
CA PRO A 234 4.07 -2.99 13.48
C PRO A 234 5.07 -2.86 12.32
N THR A 235 5.34 -3.96 11.62
CA THR A 235 6.33 -4.00 10.53
C THR A 235 5.71 -4.48 9.23
N LEU A 236 5.85 -3.71 8.16
CA LEU A 236 5.58 -4.13 6.79
C LEU A 236 6.89 -4.57 6.14
N LEU A 237 7.02 -5.87 5.86
CA LEU A 237 8.13 -6.45 5.11
C LEU A 237 7.74 -6.55 3.63
N ILE A 238 8.28 -5.67 2.80
CA ILE A 238 8.03 -5.66 1.35
C ILE A 238 9.09 -6.54 0.68
N HIS A 239 8.64 -7.41 -0.23
CA HIS A 239 9.47 -8.36 -0.94
C HIS A 239 9.27 -8.16 -2.45
N ASP A 240 10.14 -7.36 -3.06
CA ASP A 240 10.13 -6.92 -4.46
C ASP A 240 11.31 -7.56 -5.21
N VAL A 241 11.20 -8.87 -5.40
CA VAL A 241 12.29 -9.75 -5.87
C VAL A 241 11.92 -10.44 -7.20
N PRO A 242 12.91 -10.89 -8.00
CA PRO A 242 12.64 -11.64 -9.22
C PRO A 242 11.83 -12.93 -8.98
N PRO A 243 11.14 -13.48 -10.01
CA PRO A 243 10.27 -14.65 -9.89
C PRO A 243 10.88 -15.86 -9.17
N ALA A 244 12.17 -16.12 -9.39
CA ALA A 244 12.90 -17.22 -8.74
C ALA A 244 12.95 -17.11 -7.21
N ALA A 245 12.90 -15.90 -6.65
CA ALA A 245 13.01 -15.65 -5.21
C ALA A 245 11.65 -15.46 -4.52
N LEU A 246 10.53 -15.34 -5.24
CA LEU A 246 9.20 -15.03 -4.67
C LEU A 246 8.79 -15.96 -3.51
N ASN A 247 9.11 -17.24 -3.64
CA ASN A 247 8.71 -18.30 -2.70
C ASN A 247 9.74 -18.53 -1.58
N THR A 248 10.74 -17.64 -1.41
CA THR A 248 11.71 -17.69 -0.32
C THR A 248 11.01 -17.63 1.03
N ALA A 249 11.35 -18.55 1.93
CA ALA A 249 10.85 -18.55 3.30
C ALA A 249 11.47 -17.37 4.08
N LEU A 250 10.62 -16.56 4.72
CA LEU A 250 11.01 -15.40 5.49
C LEU A 250 10.49 -15.53 6.93
N PRO A 251 11.22 -15.03 7.95
CA PRO A 251 10.83 -15.17 9.35
C PRO A 251 9.59 -14.32 9.65
N GLU A 252 8.48 -14.99 9.96
CA GLU A 252 7.20 -14.36 10.25
C GLU A 252 7.06 -14.06 11.75
N GLN A 253 6.55 -12.87 12.08
CA GLN A 253 6.45 -12.38 13.46
C GLN A 253 5.04 -11.84 13.76
N PRO A 254 4.57 -11.89 15.02
CA PRO A 254 3.38 -11.14 15.42
C PRO A 254 3.46 -9.67 15.04
N TRP A 255 2.35 -9.06 14.59
CA TRP A 255 2.30 -7.66 14.11
C TRP A 255 3.19 -7.35 12.90
N GLN A 256 3.67 -8.37 12.19
CA GLN A 256 4.38 -8.26 10.92
C GLN A 256 3.45 -8.63 9.75
N THR A 257 3.47 -7.82 8.69
CA THR A 257 2.79 -8.11 7.42
C THR A 257 3.84 -8.23 6.33
N ARG A 258 3.86 -9.35 5.61
CA ARG A 258 4.65 -9.50 4.39
C ARG A 258 3.82 -9.09 3.18
N LEU A 259 4.36 -8.20 2.35
CA LEU A 259 3.81 -7.77 1.07
C LEU A 259 4.76 -8.23 -0.05
N THR A 260 4.40 -9.31 -0.75
CA THR A 260 5.20 -9.79 -1.90
C THR A 260 4.69 -9.14 -3.18
N ILE A 261 5.59 -8.48 -3.92
CA ILE A 261 5.26 -7.84 -5.20
C ILE A 261 5.56 -8.83 -6.34
N VAL A 262 4.54 -9.10 -7.15
CA VAL A 262 4.56 -9.97 -8.32
C VAL A 262 4.39 -9.07 -9.54
N ARG A 263 5.52 -8.55 -10.05
CA ARG A 263 5.54 -7.55 -11.15
C ARG A 263 4.89 -8.03 -12.44
N ARG A 264 4.95 -9.34 -12.71
CA ARG A 264 4.25 -10.05 -13.79
C ARG A 264 3.69 -11.35 -13.24
N LEU A 265 2.43 -11.68 -13.56
CA LEU A 265 1.84 -12.93 -13.10
C LEU A 265 2.25 -14.10 -13.98
N GLU A 266 3.12 -14.94 -13.45
CA GLU A 266 3.59 -16.18 -14.07
C GLU A 266 3.25 -17.40 -13.17
N PRO A 267 3.22 -18.63 -13.69
CA PRO A 267 2.93 -19.83 -12.88
C PRO A 267 3.82 -20.00 -11.64
N ALA A 268 5.07 -19.51 -11.68
CA ALA A 268 5.99 -19.52 -10.54
C ALA A 268 5.47 -18.74 -9.31
N ALA A 269 4.56 -17.78 -9.50
CA ALA A 269 3.96 -16.99 -8.42
C ALA A 269 2.74 -17.68 -7.76
N TRP A 270 2.25 -18.81 -8.30
CA TRP A 270 1.09 -19.52 -7.76
C TRP A 270 1.20 -19.90 -6.26
N PRO A 271 2.34 -20.37 -5.73
CA PRO A 271 2.46 -20.65 -4.30
C PRO A 271 2.36 -19.38 -3.46
N THR A 272 2.94 -18.28 -3.92
CA THR A 272 2.82 -16.96 -3.28
C THR A 272 1.36 -16.48 -3.22
N LEU A 273 0.59 -16.62 -4.30
CA LEU A 273 -0.84 -16.30 -4.31
C LEU A 273 -1.62 -17.18 -3.32
N LYS A 274 -1.44 -18.51 -3.37
CA LYS A 274 -2.15 -19.45 -2.47
C LYS A 274 -1.81 -19.27 -0.99
N GLN A 275 -0.59 -18.84 -0.67
CA GLN A 275 -0.16 -18.57 0.69
C GLN A 275 -0.57 -17.19 1.21
N SER A 276 -1.07 -16.30 0.35
CA SER A 276 -1.49 -14.96 0.74
C SER A 276 -2.93 -14.96 1.21
N GLY A 277 -3.19 -14.39 2.40
CA GLY A 277 -4.55 -14.21 2.91
C GLY A 277 -5.31 -13.07 2.20
N LEU A 278 -4.60 -12.28 1.40
CA LEU A 278 -5.14 -11.22 0.56
C LEU A 278 -4.30 -11.08 -0.72
N CYS A 279 -4.95 -11.00 -1.87
CA CYS A 279 -4.31 -10.63 -3.13
C CYS A 279 -4.84 -9.27 -3.60
N LEU A 280 -3.94 -8.37 -3.98
CA LEU A 280 -4.24 -7.07 -4.58
C LEU A 280 -3.79 -7.13 -6.04
N LEU A 281 -4.69 -6.85 -6.98
CA LEU A 281 -4.44 -6.94 -8.41
C LEU A 281 -4.66 -5.54 -9.02
N GLN A 282 -3.66 -4.99 -9.72
CA GLN A 282 -3.91 -3.87 -10.63
C GLN A 282 -4.61 -4.37 -11.91
N ARG A 283 -4.77 -3.50 -12.92
CA ARG A 283 -5.00 -3.92 -14.31
C ARG A 283 -4.04 -5.09 -14.66
N LEU A 284 -4.46 -6.10 -15.42
CA LEU A 284 -3.62 -7.22 -15.86
C LEU A 284 -3.74 -7.44 -17.38
N GLY A 285 -2.71 -8.00 -18.02
CA GLY A 285 -2.84 -8.45 -19.43
C GLY A 285 -3.81 -9.63 -19.57
N ALA A 286 -4.22 -10.00 -20.79
CA ALA A 286 -5.15 -11.11 -21.02
C ALA A 286 -4.62 -12.47 -20.50
N ALA A 287 -3.33 -12.77 -20.73
CA ALA A 287 -2.68 -13.98 -20.23
C ALA A 287 -2.59 -14.00 -18.69
N GLU A 288 -2.18 -12.87 -18.09
CA GLU A 288 -2.09 -12.71 -16.64
C GLU A 288 -3.46 -12.80 -15.97
N SER A 289 -4.49 -12.20 -16.56
CA SER A 289 -5.88 -12.26 -16.09
C SER A 289 -6.42 -13.69 -16.12
N SER A 290 -6.09 -14.44 -17.16
CA SER A 290 -6.42 -15.87 -17.26
C SER A 290 -5.72 -16.68 -16.17
N LEU A 291 -4.44 -16.41 -15.89
CA LEU A 291 -3.71 -17.05 -14.78
C LEU A 291 -4.30 -16.66 -13.40
N ALA A 292 -4.67 -15.40 -13.19
CA ALA A 292 -5.32 -14.92 -11.98
C ALA A 292 -6.68 -15.62 -11.76
N GLN A 293 -7.48 -15.76 -12.83
CA GLN A 293 -8.77 -16.46 -12.79
C GLN A 293 -8.62 -17.89 -12.27
N HIS A 294 -7.66 -18.66 -12.79
CA HIS A 294 -7.43 -20.04 -12.37
C HIS A 294 -6.78 -20.14 -10.97
N ALA A 295 -5.80 -19.28 -10.67
CA ALA A 295 -5.06 -19.33 -9.40
C ALA A 295 -5.91 -18.88 -8.19
N LEU A 296 -6.76 -17.88 -8.39
CA LEU A 296 -7.59 -17.26 -7.34
C LEU A 296 -9.08 -17.64 -7.43
N ARG A 297 -9.47 -18.48 -8.40
CA ARG A 297 -10.86 -18.90 -8.67
C ARG A 297 -11.82 -17.73 -8.91
N LEU A 298 -11.37 -16.70 -9.63
CA LEU A 298 -12.19 -15.51 -9.90
C LEU A 298 -13.35 -15.82 -10.84
N PRO A 299 -14.49 -15.11 -10.73
CA PRO A 299 -15.50 -15.06 -11.76
C PRO A 299 -14.90 -14.64 -13.11
N GLN A 300 -15.45 -15.16 -14.21
CA GLN A 300 -14.99 -14.83 -15.56
C GLN A 300 -15.09 -13.32 -15.85
N ASP A 301 -16.14 -12.66 -15.35
CA ASP A 301 -16.33 -11.22 -15.55
C ASP A 301 -15.36 -10.38 -14.73
N SER A 302 -14.98 -10.81 -13.52
CA SER A 302 -13.89 -10.19 -12.76
C SER A 302 -12.57 -10.30 -13.51
N ALA A 303 -12.26 -11.48 -14.09
CA ALA A 303 -11.04 -11.67 -14.89
C ALA A 303 -11.04 -10.89 -16.23
N ARG A 304 -12.22 -10.62 -16.82
CA ARG A 304 -12.36 -9.66 -17.92
C ARG A 304 -12.16 -8.22 -17.44
N PHE A 305 -12.73 -7.86 -16.29
CA PHE A 305 -12.63 -6.52 -15.73
C PHE A 305 -11.18 -6.12 -15.41
N LEU A 306 -10.36 -7.06 -14.91
CA LEU A 306 -8.91 -6.85 -14.71
C LEU A 306 -8.20 -6.32 -15.96
N GLN A 307 -8.67 -6.61 -17.18
CA GLN A 307 -8.02 -6.18 -18.43
C GLN A 307 -8.33 -4.72 -18.80
N VAL A 308 -9.46 -4.18 -18.31
CA VAL A 308 -9.99 -2.85 -18.65
C VAL A 308 -9.97 -1.86 -17.47
N MET A 309 -9.51 -2.28 -16.29
CA MET A 309 -9.27 -1.41 -15.14
C MET A 309 -8.35 -0.23 -15.49
N ALA A 310 -8.61 0.94 -14.92
CA ALA A 310 -7.66 2.04 -14.93
C ALA A 310 -6.47 1.77 -13.99
N ASP A 311 -5.33 2.44 -14.20
CA ASP A 311 -4.11 2.21 -13.42
C ASP A 311 -4.23 2.66 -11.95
N ASP A 312 -5.24 3.47 -11.63
CA ASP A 312 -5.60 3.90 -10.28
C ASP A 312 -6.55 2.93 -9.54
N MET A 313 -6.96 1.84 -10.20
CA MET A 313 -7.82 0.83 -9.62
C MET A 313 -7.05 -0.37 -9.05
N LEU A 314 -7.58 -0.94 -7.97
CA LEU A 314 -7.20 -2.26 -7.46
C LEU A 314 -8.41 -3.18 -7.34
N THR A 315 -8.20 -4.45 -7.63
CA THR A 315 -9.09 -5.54 -7.24
C THR A 315 -8.48 -6.25 -6.05
N MET A 316 -9.21 -6.26 -4.94
CA MET A 316 -8.84 -6.95 -3.72
C MET A 316 -9.57 -8.29 -3.68
N VAL A 317 -8.82 -9.39 -3.56
CA VAL A 317 -9.33 -10.77 -3.51
C VAL A 317 -8.94 -11.39 -2.17
N GLY A 318 -9.93 -11.84 -1.41
CA GLY A 318 -9.73 -12.46 -0.10
C GLY A 318 -10.71 -13.61 0.14
N THR A 319 -10.94 -13.94 1.41
CA THR A 319 -11.93 -14.95 1.83
C THR A 319 -13.35 -14.63 1.41
N ASP A 320 -13.68 -13.34 1.35
CA ASP A 320 -15.04 -12.83 1.14
C ASP A 320 -15.36 -12.57 -0.36
N GLY A 321 -14.56 -13.14 -1.26
CA GLY A 321 -14.61 -12.86 -2.70
C GLY A 321 -13.74 -11.67 -3.14
N ASP A 322 -14.04 -11.13 -4.32
CA ASP A 322 -13.35 -9.99 -4.92
C ASP A 322 -14.12 -8.67 -4.76
N ARG A 323 -13.37 -7.57 -4.61
CA ARG A 323 -13.90 -6.20 -4.49
C ARG A 323 -13.02 -5.23 -5.28
N HIS A 324 -13.61 -4.40 -6.13
CA HIS A 324 -12.89 -3.37 -6.88
C HIS A 324 -12.94 -2.02 -6.16
N LEU A 325 -11.83 -1.28 -6.17
CA LEU A 325 -11.67 0.02 -5.52
C LEU A 325 -10.78 0.96 -6.34
N TRP A 326 -11.00 2.27 -6.19
CA TRP A 326 -10.12 3.33 -6.70
C TRP A 326 -9.21 3.81 -5.56
N LEU A 327 -7.91 3.88 -5.82
CA LEU A 327 -6.88 4.16 -4.82
C LEU A 327 -6.99 5.58 -4.21
N HIS A 328 -7.58 6.53 -4.94
CA HIS A 328 -7.78 7.94 -4.55
C HIS A 328 -6.53 8.51 -3.83
N GLN A 329 -5.44 8.70 -4.58
CA GLN A 329 -4.23 9.30 -4.00
C GLN A 329 -4.52 10.68 -3.39
N THR A 330 -3.92 10.94 -2.23
CA THR A 330 -3.84 12.30 -1.68
C THR A 330 -2.89 13.17 -2.51
N ASP A 331 -2.93 14.49 -2.32
CA ASP A 331 -2.04 15.41 -3.05
C ASP A 331 -0.56 15.15 -2.72
N LEU A 332 -0.25 14.84 -1.46
CA LEU A 332 1.10 14.46 -1.03
C LEU A 332 1.54 13.13 -1.68
N GLU A 333 0.65 12.14 -1.74
CA GLU A 333 0.94 10.87 -2.44
C GLU A 333 1.19 11.08 -3.93
N ARG A 334 0.45 11.98 -4.59
CA ARG A 334 0.67 12.34 -6.00
C ARG A 334 1.97 13.11 -6.22
N GLN A 335 2.30 14.03 -5.31
CA GLN A 335 3.54 14.79 -5.36
C GLN A 335 4.78 13.90 -5.20
N VAL A 336 4.70 12.90 -4.32
CA VAL A 336 5.83 11.99 -4.00
C VAL A 336 5.96 10.84 -5.00
N LEU A 337 4.85 10.17 -5.35
CA LEU A 337 4.86 8.95 -6.16
C LEU A 337 4.51 9.17 -7.63
N GLY A 338 4.09 10.39 -7.99
CA GLY A 338 3.54 10.69 -9.31
C GLY A 338 2.15 10.07 -9.54
N PRO A 339 1.67 10.09 -10.80
CA PRO A 339 0.38 9.53 -11.17
C PRO A 339 0.40 7.99 -11.09
N PRO A 340 -0.79 7.34 -11.02
CA PRO A 340 -0.92 5.88 -11.02
C PRO A 340 -0.32 5.23 -12.26
N ARG A 341 0.38 4.10 -12.04
CA ARG A 341 1.10 3.36 -13.08
C ARG A 341 1.03 1.86 -12.80
N ARG A 342 1.12 1.09 -13.88
CA ARG A 342 1.42 -0.34 -13.87
C ARG A 342 2.74 -0.59 -14.59
#